data_AF-A0A9W7HCM7-F1
#
_entry.id   AF-A0A9W7HCM7-F1
#
_cell.length_a   1.000
_cell.length_b   1.000
_cell.length_c   1.000
_cell.angle_alpha   90.00
_cell.angle_beta   90.00
_cell.angle_gamma   90.00
#
_symmetry.space_group_name_H-M   'P 1'
#
loop_
_entity.id
_entity.type
_entity.pdbx_description
1 polymer ?
#
loop_
_entity_poly.entity_id
_entity_poly.type
_entity_poly.pdbx_seq_one_letter_code
_entity_poly.pdbx_strand_id
1 'polypeptide(L)'
;MGLSMNVHLIDAFRNFVSEAELIDLSLVGGKFTWCNNRDPPTFVRLDRFLISAEFNLAFPGLLQKVLPRSLSDHNDVLLISEQSN
;
A
#
# COMPACT_ATOMS: atom_id res chain seq x y z
N MET A 1 -13.48 -4.63 20.73
CA MET A 1 -13.43 -3.16 20.75
C MET A 1 -12.57 -2.70 19.60
N GLY A 2 -13.20 -2.14 18.58
CA GLY A 2 -12.53 -1.60 17.41
C GLY A 2 -12.18 -0.12 17.58
N LEU A 3 -11.08 0.25 16.92
CA LEU A 3 -11.00 1.43 16.07
C LEU A 3 -11.15 2.80 16.74
N SER A 4 -10.15 3.20 17.53
CA SER A 4 -9.73 4.60 17.42
C SER A 4 -8.81 4.69 16.20
N MET A 5 -9.38 4.96 15.01
CA MET A 5 -8.55 5.47 13.91
C MET A 5 -7.92 6.76 14.43
N ASN A 6 -6.60 6.76 14.61
CA ASN A 6 -5.92 7.97 14.99
C ASN A 6 -5.85 8.88 13.75
N VAL A 7 -6.90 9.66 13.55
CA VAL A 7 -7.07 10.56 12.41
C VAL A 7 -5.89 11.51 12.29
N HIS A 8 -5.31 11.94 13.42
CA HIS A 8 -4.12 12.79 13.43
C HIS A 8 -2.91 12.09 12.82
N LEU A 9 -2.70 10.79 13.09
CA LEU A 9 -1.62 10.03 12.46
C LEU A 9 -1.87 9.79 10.96
N ILE A 10 -3.13 9.58 10.56
CA ILE A 10 -3.47 9.43 9.15
C ILE A 10 -3.22 10.74 8.40
N ASP A 11 -3.60 11.87 8.97
CA ASP A 11 -3.39 13.17 8.37
C ASP A 11 -1.90 13.56 8.38
N ALA A 12 -1.17 13.26 9.45
CA ALA A 12 0.28 13.44 9.47
C ALA A 12 0.98 12.61 8.39
N PHE A 13 0.56 11.35 8.18
CA PHE A 13 1.09 10.51 7.10
C PHE A 13 0.76 11.09 5.73
N ARG A 14 -0.47 11.54 5.49
CA ARG A 14 -0.87 12.17 4.23
C ARG A 14 -0.08 13.45 3.96
N ASN A 15 0.13 14.26 4.99
CA ASN A 15 0.93 15.47 4.89
C ASN A 15 2.37 15.13 4.54
N PHE A 16 2.98 14.14 5.22
CA PHE A 16 4.32 13.66 4.88
C PHE A 16 4.43 13.21 3.42
N VAL A 17 3.49 12.41 2.92
CA VAL A 17 3.48 11.96 1.52
C VAL A 17 3.37 13.15 0.56
N SER A 18 2.51 14.11 0.87
CA SER A 18 2.32 15.31 0.06
C SER A 18 3.54 16.24 0.08
N GLU A 19 4.12 16.51 1.24
CA GLU A 19 5.28 17.39 1.44
C GLU A 19 6.55 16.80 0.82
N ALA A 20 6.69 15.48 0.83
CA ALA A 20 7.78 14.77 0.17
C ALA A 20 7.56 14.56 -1.34
N GLU A 21 6.45 15.05 -1.89
CA GLU A 21 6.06 14.91 -3.30
C GLU A 21 6.06 13.44 -3.78
N LEU A 22 5.64 12.54 -2.90
CA LEU A 22 5.56 11.10 -3.17
C LEU A 22 4.17 10.70 -3.68
N ILE A 23 4.15 9.69 -4.52
CA ILE A 23 2.96 9.10 -5.12
C ILE A 23 2.65 7.78 -4.39
N ASP A 24 1.46 7.67 -3.77
CA ASP A 24 0.93 6.39 -3.26
C ASP A 24 0.29 5.62 -4.42
N LEU A 25 0.96 4.56 -4.89
CA LEU A 25 0.47 3.74 -5.99
C LEU A 25 -0.82 3.00 -5.61
N SER A 26 -1.70 2.83 -6.59
CA SER A 26 -2.90 2.01 -6.43
C SER A 26 -2.53 0.53 -6.25
N LEU A 27 -3.20 -0.15 -5.32
CA LEU A 27 -3.01 -1.57 -5.08
C LEU A 27 -3.91 -2.41 -5.98
N VAL A 28 -3.32 -3.31 -6.75
CA VAL A 28 -4.01 -4.23 -7.67
C VAL A 28 -4.05 -5.64 -7.07
N GLY A 29 -5.09 -6.41 -7.37
CA GLY A 29 -5.25 -7.79 -6.90
C GLY A 29 -5.86 -7.93 -5.50
N GLY A 30 -6.17 -6.83 -4.84
CA GLY A 30 -6.82 -6.80 -3.52
C GLY A 30 -6.76 -5.40 -2.90
N LYS A 31 -7.40 -5.23 -1.74
CA LYS A 31 -7.53 -3.92 -1.06
C LYS A 31 -6.71 -3.79 0.22
N PHE A 32 -6.25 -4.90 0.78
CA PHE A 32 -5.66 -4.96 2.11
C PHE A 32 -4.36 -5.75 2.06
N THR A 33 -3.46 -5.43 2.97
CA THR A 33 -2.15 -6.10 3.08
C THR A 33 -1.95 -6.71 4.46
N TRP A 34 -2.88 -6.50 5.38
CA TRP A 34 -2.83 -7.03 6.74
C TRP A 34 -4.21 -7.43 7.24
N CYS A 35 -4.27 -8.50 8.03
CA CYS A 35 -5.47 -8.95 8.74
C CYS A 35 -5.14 -9.36 10.18
N ASN A 36 -5.93 -8.90 11.15
CA ASN A 36 -5.71 -9.20 12.56
C ASN A 36 -5.98 -10.66 12.98
N ASN A 37 -6.50 -11.50 12.08
CA ASN A 37 -6.87 -12.91 12.30
C ASN A 37 -7.84 -13.16 13.46
N ARG A 38 -8.68 -12.19 13.78
CA ARG A 38 -9.75 -12.33 14.79
C ARG A 38 -11.10 -12.59 14.13
N ASP A 39 -12.09 -12.92 14.95
CA ASP A 39 -13.48 -12.99 14.54
C ASP A 39 -14.29 -11.92 15.29
N PRO A 40 -14.87 -10.91 14.61
CA PRO A 40 -14.78 -10.64 13.17
C PRO A 40 -13.40 -10.09 12.74
N PRO A 41 -12.92 -10.40 11.53
CA PRO A 41 -11.62 -9.96 11.06
C PRO A 41 -11.61 -8.46 10.76
N THR A 42 -10.47 -7.81 11.03
CA THR A 42 -10.18 -6.44 10.59
C THR A 42 -9.10 -6.49 9.52
N PHE A 43 -9.35 -5.83 8.38
CA PHE A 43 -8.42 -5.75 7.28
C PHE A 43 -7.94 -4.31 7.08
N VAL A 44 -6.63 -4.13 6.90
CA VAL A 44 -6.00 -2.81 6.75
C VAL A 44 -4.96 -2.88 5.62
N ARG A 45 -4.79 -1.78 4.88
CA ARG A 45 -3.66 -1.60 3.96
C ARG A 45 -2.55 -0.85 4.69
N LEU A 46 -1.57 -1.59 5.18
CA LEU A 46 -0.41 -1.05 5.89
C LEU A 46 0.81 -0.91 4.98
N ASP A 47 0.95 -1.83 4.03
CA ASP A 47 2.13 -1.95 3.18
C ASP A 47 1.91 -1.21 1.86
N ARG A 48 2.83 -0.29 1.53
CA ARG A 48 2.71 0.64 0.40
C ARG A 48 4.09 0.96 -0.16
N PHE A 49 4.20 0.99 -1.48
CA PHE A 49 5.28 1.66 -2.19
C PHE A 49 4.88 3.11 -2.43
N LEU A 50 5.70 4.01 -1.92
CA LEU A 50 5.63 5.45 -2.20
C LEU A 50 6.78 5.77 -3.16
N ILE A 51 6.47 6.37 -4.30
CA ILE A 51 7.48 6.64 -5.34
C ILE A 51 7.53 8.12 -5.68
N SER A 52 8.71 8.62 -6.03
CA SER A 52 8.88 9.95 -6.61
C SER A 52 8.37 10.00 -8.06
N ALA A 53 8.05 11.20 -8.55
CA ALA A 53 7.68 11.40 -9.95
C ALA A 53 8.77 10.92 -10.95
N GLU A 54 10.04 11.12 -10.62
CA GLU A 54 11.20 10.72 -11.43
C GLU A 54 11.26 9.21 -11.60
N PHE A 55 11.03 8.47 -10.52
CA PHE A 55 10.95 7.01 -10.55
C PHE A 55 9.78 6.51 -11.41
N ASN A 56 8.62 7.17 -11.30
CA ASN A 56 7.46 6.84 -12.13
C ASN A 56 7.71 7.10 -13.63
N LEU A 57 8.48 8.14 -13.97
CA LEU A 57 8.89 8.44 -15.34
C LEU A 57 9.93 7.44 -15.86
N ALA A 58 10.88 7.03 -15.02
CA ALA A 58 11.90 6.05 -15.38
C ALA A 58 11.33 4.64 -15.61
N PHE A 59 10.24 4.30 -14.92
CA PHE A 59 9.56 3.02 -15.01
C PHE A 59 8.07 3.24 -15.35
N PRO A 60 7.73 3.50 -16.61
CA PRO A 60 6.34 3.65 -17.01
C PRO A 60 5.57 2.34 -16.76
N GLY A 61 4.28 2.46 -16.45
CA GLY A 61 3.42 1.30 -16.20
C GLY A 61 3.74 0.54 -14.91
N LEU A 62 4.30 1.21 -13.89
CA LEU A 62 4.47 0.61 -12.56
C LEU A 62 3.12 0.19 -11.97
N LEU A 63 3.07 -1.06 -11.51
CA LEU A 63 1.95 -1.64 -10.81
C LEU A 63 2.41 -2.14 -9.45
N GLN A 64 1.65 -1.78 -8.42
CA GLN A 64 1.77 -2.35 -7.10
C GLN A 64 0.69 -3.42 -6.93
N LYS A 65 1.08 -4.67 -6.75
CA LYS A 65 0.18 -5.82 -6.68
C LYS A 65 0.29 -6.52 -5.33
N VAL A 66 -0.84 -6.81 -4.69
CA VAL A 66 -0.87 -7.70 -3.53
C VAL A 66 -0.82 -9.17 -4.00
N LEU A 67 0.00 -9.98 -3.34
CA LEU A 67 0.09 -11.40 -3.59
C LEU A 67 -0.87 -12.18 -2.69
N PRO A 68 -1.26 -13.41 -3.08
CA PRO A 68 -2.05 -14.29 -2.24
C PRO A 68 -1.42 -14.45 -0.86
N ARG A 69 -2.29 -14.56 0.14
CA ARG A 69 -1.86 -14.55 1.53
C ARG A 69 -1.03 -15.80 1.86
N SER A 70 0.06 -15.59 2.59
CA SER A 70 0.88 -16.66 3.16
C SER A 70 0.36 -17.05 4.57
N LEU A 71 1.19 -17.72 5.38
CA LEU A 71 0.89 -17.97 6.79
C LEU A 71 1.00 -16.72 7.67
N SER A 72 1.55 -15.62 7.12
CA SER A 72 1.64 -14.33 7.80
C SER A 72 0.26 -13.67 7.98
N ASP A 73 0.18 -12.78 8.96
CA ASP A 73 -0.92 -11.81 9.05
C ASP A 73 -0.82 -10.70 8.00
N HIS A 74 0.33 -10.60 7.31
CA HIS A 74 0.56 -9.77 6.14
C HIS A 74 0.43 -10.53 4.80
N ASN A 75 0.11 -9.78 3.74
CA ASN A 75 0.26 -10.19 2.35
C ASN A 75 1.48 -9.50 1.76
N ASP A 76 2.29 -10.24 1.00
CA ASP A 76 3.40 -9.66 0.25
C ASP A 76 2.88 -8.69 -0.82
N VAL A 77 3.60 -7.58 -1.01
CA VAL A 77 3.30 -6.58 -2.03
C VAL A 77 4.45 -6.53 -3.02
N LEU A 78 4.13 -6.68 -4.29
CA LEU A 78 5.07 -6.70 -5.40
C LEU A 78 4.95 -5.41 -6.21
N LEU A 79 6.09 -4.76 -6.48
CA LEU A 79 6.19 -3.66 -7.42
C LEU A 79 6.76 -4.19 -8.75
N ILE A 80 6.02 -4.03 -9.84
CA ILE A 80 6.42 -4.47 -11.18
C ILE A 80 6.26 -3.33 -12.18
N SER A 81 7.13 -3.26 -13.19
CA SER A 81 6.96 -2.40 -14.36
C SER A 81 6.77 -3.30 -15.57
N GLU A 82 5.65 -3.13 -16.28
CA GLU A 82 5.44 -3.78 -17.56
C GLU A 82 6.16 -2.98 -18.65
N GLN A 83 7.43 -3.28 -18.90
CA GLN A 83 8.07 -2.83 -20.13
C GLN A 83 7.49 -3.66 -21.28
N SER A 84 6.57 -3.07 -22.04
CA SER A 84 6.23 -3.55 -23.37
C SER A 84 7.52 -3.51 -24.21
N ASN A 85 8.01 -4.68 -24.58
CA ASN A 85 9.13 -4.85 -25.51
C ASN A 85 8.75 -4.38 -26.92
#